data_AF-A0A1M5UIW3-F1
#
_entry.id   AF-A0A1M5UIW3-F1
#
_cell.length_a   1.000
_cell.length_b   1.000
_cell.length_c   1.000
_cell.angle_alpha   90.00
_cell.angle_beta   90.00
_cell.angle_gamma   90.00
#
_symmetry.space_group_name_H-M   'P 1'
#
loop_
_entity.id
_entity.type
_entity.pdbx_description
1 polymer ?
#
loop_
_entity_poly.entity_id
_entity_poly.type
_entity_poly.pdbx_seq_one_letter_code
_entity_poly.pdbx_strand_id
1 'polypeptide(L)'
;MMKISEPVLFDANILINFKGQLKFLFRFFENIIIHKKVYDEVIGQTIKDELISVSDVFNITYVEDNFPTDEIGKKLFEECDKELKDSFNIEDLKDLGEYKTLLYAKFNNVFIFFSQDTTVWRFITESKYFKGLKCITVQDFAYLLFLNAKNKSDRKIARSLYKVFARDEHPFEYFRIYMERNNNDIPRFIEFENNRIQNFAQLVQGYIDYYIDAEYYNSKEIEYEICNLASKNIGNCLSCLYSRIDKNNVDYSIRKCLFDYSLNDEQCSRVREEFTMRIRNR
;
A
#
# COMPACT_ATOMS: atom_id res chain seq x y z
N MET A 1 -14.02 14.31 -8.58
CA MET A 1 -13.91 12.85 -8.31
C MET A 1 -12.44 12.59 -8.08
N MET A 2 -12.07 12.11 -6.90
CA MET A 2 -10.68 11.79 -6.60
C MET A 2 -10.27 10.58 -7.44
N LYS A 3 -9.14 10.70 -8.13
CA LYS A 3 -8.55 9.66 -8.97
C LYS A 3 -7.07 9.52 -8.63
N ILE A 4 -6.51 8.37 -8.96
CA ILE A 4 -5.06 8.17 -8.98
C ILE A 4 -4.54 8.65 -10.33
N SER A 5 -3.74 9.73 -10.30
CA SER A 5 -3.18 10.36 -11.49
C SER A 5 -1.98 9.61 -12.05
N GLU A 6 -1.22 8.96 -11.17
CA GLU A 6 0.01 8.27 -11.54
C GLU A 6 -0.29 7.02 -12.38
N PRO A 7 0.64 6.60 -13.25
CA PRO A 7 0.47 5.38 -14.01
C PRO A 7 0.43 4.16 -13.10
N VAL A 8 -0.58 3.34 -13.32
CA VAL A 8 -0.85 2.15 -12.52
C VAL A 8 -0.87 0.92 -13.41
N LEU A 9 0.02 -0.02 -13.13
CA LEU A 9 0.09 -1.32 -13.77
C LEU A 9 -0.87 -2.30 -13.08
N PHE A 10 -1.83 -2.84 -13.83
CA PHE A 10 -2.82 -3.77 -13.31
C PHE A 10 -2.35 -5.21 -13.41
N ASP A 11 -2.38 -5.88 -12.26
CA ASP A 11 -2.16 -7.32 -12.18
C ASP A 11 -3.34 -8.10 -12.78
N ALA A 12 -3.05 -9.30 -13.29
CA ALA A 12 -4.02 -10.18 -13.94
C ALA A 12 -5.17 -10.56 -13.01
N ASN A 13 -4.87 -10.88 -11.74
CA ASN A 13 -5.88 -11.29 -10.77
C ASN A 13 -6.87 -10.16 -10.44
N ILE A 14 -6.44 -8.90 -10.49
CA ILE A 14 -7.36 -7.76 -10.36
C ILE A 14 -8.31 -7.71 -11.54
N LEU A 15 -7.80 -7.81 -12.77
CA LEU A 15 -8.64 -7.80 -13.97
C LEU A 15 -9.67 -8.94 -13.96
N ILE A 16 -9.28 -10.11 -13.46
CA ILE A 16 -10.16 -11.27 -13.28
C ILE A 16 -11.21 -11.01 -12.20
N ASN A 17 -10.81 -10.50 -11.03
CA ASN A 17 -11.72 -10.24 -9.90
C ASN A 17 -12.76 -9.15 -10.21
N PHE A 18 -12.42 -8.20 -11.08
CA PHE A 18 -13.30 -7.11 -11.51
C PHE A 18 -13.94 -7.36 -12.89
N LYS A 19 -13.96 -8.61 -13.37
CA LYS A 19 -14.64 -8.99 -14.61
C LYS A 19 -16.10 -8.49 -14.63
N GLY A 20 -16.48 -7.82 -15.71
CA GLY A 20 -17.78 -7.18 -15.89
C GLY A 20 -17.93 -5.83 -15.18
N GLN A 21 -16.88 -5.35 -14.52
CA GLN A 21 -16.86 -4.11 -13.74
C GLN A 21 -15.64 -3.23 -14.05
N LEU A 22 -14.87 -3.49 -15.11
CA LEU A 22 -13.66 -2.74 -15.44
C LEU A 22 -13.97 -1.27 -15.73
N LYS A 23 -15.08 -0.97 -16.41
CA LYS A 23 -15.54 0.43 -16.60
C LYS A 23 -15.79 1.16 -15.29
N PHE A 24 -16.24 0.44 -14.26
CA PHE A 24 -16.41 1.01 -12.93
C PHE A 24 -15.05 1.20 -12.24
N LEU A 25 -14.17 0.20 -12.29
CA LEU A 25 -12.83 0.26 -11.71
C LEU A 25 -11.98 1.40 -12.34
N PHE A 26 -11.90 1.45 -13.66
CA PHE A 26 -11.03 2.34 -14.41
C PHE A 26 -11.37 3.82 -14.29
N ARG A 27 -12.60 4.18 -13.88
CA ARG A 27 -12.93 5.60 -13.66
C ARG A 27 -12.11 6.26 -12.55
N PHE A 28 -11.52 5.45 -11.66
CA PHE A 28 -10.74 5.92 -10.53
C PHE A 28 -9.26 6.13 -10.85
N PHE A 29 -8.85 5.86 -12.09
CA PHE A 29 -7.46 5.96 -12.54
C PHE A 29 -7.40 6.83 -13.78
N GLU A 30 -6.36 7.67 -13.88
CA GLU A 30 -6.13 8.47 -15.08
C GLU A 30 -5.31 7.72 -16.11
N ASN A 31 -4.35 6.90 -15.67
CA ASN A 31 -3.40 6.21 -16.52
C ASN A 31 -3.35 4.71 -16.14
N ILE A 32 -3.91 3.87 -17.00
CA ILE A 32 -4.00 2.43 -16.81
C ILE A 32 -2.95 1.76 -17.68
N ILE A 33 -2.13 0.91 -17.09
CA ILE A 33 -1.13 0.13 -17.78
C ILE A 33 -1.48 -1.34 -17.65
N ILE A 34 -1.42 -2.07 -18.77
CA ILE A 34 -1.62 -3.52 -18.83
C ILE A 34 -0.42 -4.12 -19.56
N HIS A 35 0.23 -5.11 -18.96
CA HIS A 35 1.31 -5.81 -19.63
C HIS A 35 0.76 -6.71 -20.75
N LYS A 36 1.34 -6.68 -21.95
CA LYS A 36 0.83 -7.46 -23.09
C LYS A 36 0.80 -8.95 -22.83
N LYS A 37 1.84 -9.51 -22.18
CA LYS A 37 1.82 -10.93 -21.77
C LYS A 37 0.65 -11.28 -20.84
N VAL A 38 0.28 -10.38 -19.93
CA VAL A 38 -0.92 -10.55 -19.08
C VAL A 38 -2.17 -10.54 -19.95
N TYR A 39 -2.27 -9.56 -20.86
CA TYR A 39 -3.39 -9.47 -21.79
C TYR A 39 -3.51 -10.73 -22.65
N ASP A 40 -2.44 -11.16 -23.32
CA ASP A 40 -2.46 -12.22 -24.31
C ASP A 40 -2.64 -13.61 -23.70
N GLU A 41 -1.90 -13.91 -22.63
CA GLU A 41 -1.69 -15.28 -22.13
C GLU A 41 -2.41 -15.58 -20.81
N VAL A 42 -2.76 -14.57 -20.01
CA VAL A 42 -3.30 -14.78 -18.65
C VAL A 42 -4.81 -14.51 -18.57
N ILE A 43 -5.31 -13.45 -19.20
CA ILE A 43 -6.73 -13.09 -19.10
C ILE A 43 -7.58 -13.72 -20.22
N GLY A 44 -8.77 -14.20 -19.86
CA GLY A 44 -9.70 -14.83 -20.79
C GLY A 44 -10.40 -13.85 -21.74
N GLN A 45 -10.95 -14.37 -22.85
CA GLN A 45 -11.56 -13.56 -23.92
C GLN A 45 -12.60 -12.56 -23.42
N THR A 46 -13.45 -12.92 -22.45
CA THR A 46 -14.46 -12.00 -21.92
C THR A 46 -13.86 -10.73 -21.33
N ILE A 47 -12.69 -10.82 -20.70
CA ILE A 47 -12.00 -9.65 -20.12
C ILE A 47 -11.36 -8.83 -21.25
N LYS A 48 -10.79 -9.49 -22.26
CA LYS A 48 -10.26 -8.83 -23.47
C LYS A 48 -11.35 -8.00 -24.17
N ASP A 49 -12.53 -8.59 -24.39
CA ASP A 49 -13.66 -7.92 -25.02
C ASP A 49 -14.10 -6.70 -24.19
N GLU A 50 -14.12 -6.82 -22.87
CA GLU A 50 -14.43 -5.71 -21.97
C GLU A 50 -13.37 -4.60 -22.06
N LEU A 51 -12.07 -4.94 -22.05
CA LEU A 51 -10.97 -3.99 -22.21
C LEU A 51 -11.07 -3.22 -23.54
N ILE A 52 -11.40 -3.90 -24.64
CA ILE A 52 -11.64 -3.28 -25.95
C ILE A 52 -12.84 -2.33 -25.87
N SER A 53 -13.93 -2.74 -25.21
CA SER A 53 -15.14 -1.90 -25.11
C SER A 53 -14.93 -0.60 -24.33
N VAL A 54 -13.88 -0.52 -23.51
CA VAL A 54 -13.59 0.64 -22.65
C VAL A 54 -12.34 1.42 -23.09
N SER A 55 -11.60 0.95 -24.10
CA SER A 55 -10.34 1.57 -24.55
C SER A 55 -10.51 2.98 -25.13
N ASP A 56 -11.66 3.28 -25.73
CA ASP A 56 -11.95 4.60 -26.30
C ASP A 56 -12.29 5.64 -25.22
N VAL A 57 -12.54 5.18 -23.99
CA VAL A 57 -13.00 6.03 -22.88
C VAL A 57 -11.91 6.26 -21.84
N PHE A 58 -11.04 5.28 -21.64
CA PHE A 58 -9.97 5.35 -20.64
C PHE A 58 -8.59 5.28 -21.29
N ASN A 59 -7.61 5.97 -20.71
CA ASN A 59 -6.24 5.91 -21.18
C ASN A 59 -5.59 4.60 -20.75
N ILE A 60 -5.73 3.56 -21.59
CA ILE A 60 -5.16 2.23 -21.39
C ILE A 60 -3.94 2.09 -22.29
N THR A 61 -2.78 1.87 -21.68
CA THR A 61 -1.51 1.61 -22.38
C THR A 61 -1.13 0.15 -22.23
N TYR A 62 -0.94 -0.53 -23.36
CA TYR A 62 -0.41 -1.89 -23.39
C TYR A 62 1.11 -1.86 -23.52
N VAL A 63 1.81 -2.43 -22.55
CA VAL A 63 3.28 -2.37 -22.47
C VAL A 63 3.91 -3.75 -22.64
N GLU A 64 5.12 -3.76 -23.17
CA GLU A 64 5.97 -4.95 -23.28
C GLU A 64 7.20 -4.80 -22.40
N ASP A 65 7.87 -5.92 -22.18
CA ASP A 65 9.17 -5.97 -21.51
C ASP A 65 10.16 -4.99 -22.16
N ASN A 66 10.55 -3.95 -21.41
CA ASN A 66 11.57 -2.99 -21.82
C ASN A 66 12.66 -2.96 -20.75
N PHE A 67 13.65 -3.85 -20.89
CA PHE A 67 14.70 -4.03 -19.90
C PHE A 67 15.99 -3.30 -20.31
N PRO A 68 16.81 -2.90 -19.32
CA PRO A 68 18.10 -2.26 -19.59
C PRO A 68 19.01 -3.12 -20.48
N THR A 69 19.70 -2.47 -21.42
CA THR A 69 20.62 -3.16 -22.33
C THR A 69 22.10 -3.03 -21.93
N ASP A 70 22.40 -2.11 -21.00
CA ASP A 70 23.73 -1.93 -20.43
C ASP A 70 24.11 -3.09 -19.48
N GLU A 71 25.40 -3.28 -19.24
CA GLU A 71 25.90 -4.42 -18.44
C GLU A 71 25.40 -4.40 -17.00
N ILE A 72 25.30 -3.22 -16.37
CA ILE A 72 24.86 -3.08 -14.99
C ILE A 72 23.38 -3.46 -14.90
N GLY A 73 22.56 -2.89 -15.79
CA GLY A 73 21.15 -3.15 -15.85
C GLY A 73 20.81 -4.61 -16.22
N LYS A 74 21.58 -5.25 -17.11
CA LYS A 74 21.45 -6.68 -17.42
C LYS A 74 21.75 -7.57 -16.21
N LYS A 75 22.81 -7.26 -15.46
CA LYS A 75 23.14 -8.02 -14.25
C LYS A 75 22.05 -7.87 -13.18
N LEU A 76 21.54 -6.66 -12.99
CA LEU A 76 20.41 -6.43 -12.09
C LEU A 76 19.16 -7.19 -12.55
N PHE A 77 18.90 -7.23 -13.86
CA PHE A 77 17.80 -8.01 -14.43
C PHE A 77 17.95 -9.50 -14.13
N GLU A 78 19.13 -10.09 -14.31
CA GLU A 78 19.39 -11.50 -14.01
C GLU A 78 19.17 -11.82 -12.51
N GLU A 79 19.60 -10.93 -11.61
CA GLU A 79 19.39 -11.09 -10.18
C GLU A 79 17.90 -10.98 -9.79
N CYS A 80 17.17 -10.01 -10.38
CA CYS A 80 15.73 -9.85 -10.21
C CYS A 80 14.93 -11.04 -10.76
N ASP A 81 15.27 -11.50 -11.97
CA ASP A 81 14.64 -12.65 -12.64
C ASP A 81 14.80 -13.92 -11.81
N LYS A 82 16.00 -14.15 -11.28
CA LYS A 82 16.29 -15.27 -10.39
C LYS A 82 15.44 -15.20 -9.11
N GLU A 83 15.42 -14.06 -8.41
CA GLU A 83 14.67 -13.93 -7.16
C GLU A 83 13.15 -14.17 -7.37
N LEU A 84 12.61 -13.69 -8.50
CA LEU A 84 11.22 -13.95 -8.85
C LEU A 84 10.97 -15.43 -9.18
N LYS A 85 11.83 -16.08 -9.97
CA LYS A 85 11.70 -17.52 -10.30
C LYS A 85 11.82 -18.43 -9.08
N ASP A 86 12.61 -18.02 -8.09
CA ASP A 86 12.75 -18.73 -6.82
C ASP A 86 11.49 -18.54 -5.92
N SER A 87 10.69 -17.50 -6.17
CA SER A 87 9.55 -17.11 -5.32
C SER A 87 8.16 -17.40 -5.91
N PHE A 88 8.05 -17.53 -7.23
CA PHE A 88 6.80 -17.67 -7.98
C PHE A 88 6.85 -18.89 -8.91
N ASN A 89 5.74 -19.62 -9.03
CA ASN A 89 5.63 -20.74 -9.96
C ASN A 89 5.27 -20.22 -11.37
N ILE A 90 6.31 -19.95 -12.15
CA ILE A 90 6.19 -19.42 -13.53
C ILE A 90 6.14 -20.56 -14.56
N GLU A 91 6.63 -21.75 -14.23
CA GLU A 91 6.69 -22.90 -15.15
C GLU A 91 5.30 -23.37 -15.58
N ASP A 92 4.32 -23.32 -14.67
CA ASP A 92 2.93 -23.66 -14.96
C ASP A 92 2.07 -22.47 -15.42
N LEU A 93 2.69 -21.33 -15.74
CA LEU A 93 2.05 -20.04 -16.05
C LEU A 93 1.17 -19.47 -14.92
N LYS A 94 1.11 -20.14 -13.77
CA LYS A 94 0.23 -19.81 -12.66
C LYS A 94 0.48 -18.39 -12.14
N ASP A 95 1.75 -18.05 -11.96
CA ASP A 95 2.18 -16.76 -11.41
C ASP A 95 2.86 -15.89 -12.49
N LEU A 96 2.59 -16.17 -13.78
CA LEU A 96 3.19 -15.43 -14.90
C LEU A 96 2.78 -13.95 -14.87
N GLY A 97 1.53 -13.69 -14.47
CA GLY A 97 1.00 -12.33 -14.40
C GLY A 97 1.75 -11.49 -13.37
N GLU A 98 1.93 -12.02 -12.18
CA GLU A 98 2.68 -11.43 -11.07
C GLU A 98 4.13 -11.20 -11.47
N TYR A 99 4.78 -12.24 -12.03
CA TYR A 99 6.16 -12.16 -12.51
C TYR A 99 6.37 -11.01 -13.50
N LYS A 100 5.55 -10.93 -14.56
CA LYS A 100 5.68 -9.88 -15.58
C LYS A 100 5.41 -8.49 -15.04
N THR A 101 4.38 -8.38 -14.20
CA THR A 101 3.96 -7.12 -13.59
C THR A 101 5.04 -6.56 -12.66
N LEU A 102 5.60 -7.41 -11.77
CA LEU A 102 6.67 -7.03 -10.84
C LEU A 102 7.94 -6.60 -11.56
N LEU A 103 8.38 -7.39 -12.53
CA LEU A 103 9.61 -7.14 -13.27
C LEU A 103 9.50 -5.85 -14.09
N TYR A 104 8.40 -5.65 -14.80
CA TYR A 104 8.17 -4.41 -15.55
C TYR A 104 8.17 -3.19 -14.62
N ALA A 105 7.43 -3.25 -13.50
CA ALA A 105 7.32 -2.14 -12.56
C ALA A 105 8.67 -1.77 -11.94
N LYS A 106 9.52 -2.76 -11.61
CA LYS A 106 10.86 -2.54 -11.06
C LYS A 106 11.73 -1.71 -11.99
N PHE A 107 11.74 -2.02 -13.29
CA PHE A 107 12.62 -1.37 -14.26
C PHE A 107 12.05 -0.08 -14.86
N ASN A 108 10.74 0.13 -14.76
CA ASN A 108 10.08 1.32 -15.31
C ASN A 108 9.58 2.30 -14.23
N ASN A 109 9.82 2.01 -12.94
CA ASN A 109 9.41 2.83 -11.80
C ASN A 109 7.91 3.19 -11.81
N VAL A 110 7.08 2.22 -12.18
CA VAL A 110 5.62 2.32 -12.26
C VAL A 110 4.99 1.72 -11.00
N PHE A 111 3.86 2.25 -10.55
CA PHE A 111 3.12 1.66 -9.43
C PHE A 111 2.37 0.43 -9.87
N ILE A 112 2.26 -0.57 -9.01
CA ILE A 112 1.39 -1.73 -9.26
C ILE A 112 0.09 -1.54 -8.49
N PHE A 113 -1.06 -1.67 -9.16
CA PHE A 113 -2.31 -1.91 -8.45
C PHE A 113 -2.44 -3.41 -8.27
N PHE A 114 -2.23 -3.80 -7.03
CA PHE A 114 -1.83 -5.15 -6.72
C PHE A 114 -2.96 -5.96 -6.10
N SER A 115 -2.83 -7.25 -6.35
CA SER A 115 -3.65 -8.39 -5.95
C SER A 115 -3.77 -8.56 -4.43
N GLN A 116 -4.65 -9.45 -4.00
CA GLN A 116 -4.82 -9.88 -2.61
C GLN A 116 -3.91 -11.06 -2.24
N ASP A 117 -2.99 -11.42 -3.13
CA ASP A 117 -2.01 -12.46 -2.87
C ASP A 117 -0.96 -11.98 -1.86
N THR A 118 -1.04 -12.54 -0.67
CA THR A 118 -0.11 -12.25 0.42
C THR A 118 1.32 -12.66 0.08
N THR A 119 1.52 -13.53 -0.91
CA THR A 119 2.85 -13.94 -1.42
C THR A 119 3.57 -12.76 -2.04
N VAL A 120 2.90 -12.01 -2.91
CA VAL A 120 3.49 -10.81 -3.51
C VAL A 120 3.62 -9.70 -2.49
N TRP A 121 2.67 -9.55 -1.56
CA TRP A 121 2.81 -8.57 -0.47
C TRP A 121 4.08 -8.82 0.32
N ARG A 122 4.27 -10.07 0.75
CA ARG A 122 5.49 -10.50 1.44
C ARG A 122 6.71 -10.25 0.55
N PHE A 123 6.65 -10.65 -0.71
CA PHE A 123 7.74 -10.48 -1.66
C PHE A 123 8.18 -9.01 -1.78
N ILE A 124 7.29 -8.06 -2.08
CA ILE A 124 7.67 -6.65 -2.23
C ILE A 124 8.04 -5.96 -0.91
N THR A 125 7.81 -6.61 0.24
CA THR A 125 8.27 -6.11 1.55
C THR A 125 9.63 -6.64 1.97
N GLU A 126 9.93 -7.90 1.62
CA GLU A 126 11.09 -8.65 2.10
C GLU A 126 12.18 -8.82 1.05
N SER A 127 11.82 -8.75 -0.24
CA SER A 127 12.72 -8.97 -1.37
C SER A 127 13.94 -8.06 -1.32
N LYS A 128 15.08 -8.58 -1.75
CA LYS A 128 16.29 -7.76 -1.87
C LYS A 128 16.13 -6.70 -2.95
N TYR A 129 15.55 -7.05 -4.10
CA TYR A 129 15.50 -6.16 -5.26
C TYR A 129 14.16 -5.45 -5.44
N PHE A 130 13.06 -5.98 -4.93
CA PHE A 130 11.72 -5.44 -5.13
C PHE A 130 11.18 -4.67 -3.93
N LYS A 131 11.95 -4.58 -2.85
CA LYS A 131 11.57 -3.83 -1.65
C LYS A 131 11.28 -2.37 -1.96
N GLY A 132 10.17 -1.87 -1.43
CA GLY A 132 9.76 -0.48 -1.61
C GLY A 132 9.08 -0.22 -2.95
N LEU A 133 8.81 -1.25 -3.74
CA LEU A 133 7.93 -1.11 -4.90
C LEU A 133 6.55 -0.64 -4.44
N LYS A 134 6.03 0.36 -5.15
CA LYS A 134 4.79 1.00 -4.74
C LYS A 134 3.59 0.20 -5.19
N CYS A 135 2.65 0.02 -4.26
CA CYS A 135 1.53 -0.88 -4.39
C CYS A 135 0.24 -0.24 -3.88
N ILE A 136 -0.86 -0.44 -4.61
CA ILE A 136 -2.22 -0.02 -4.24
C ILE A 136 -3.07 -1.29 -4.05
N THR A 137 -3.71 -1.43 -2.89
CA THR A 137 -4.51 -2.59 -2.50
C THR A 137 -6.02 -2.41 -2.76
N VAL A 138 -6.82 -3.46 -2.56
CA VAL A 138 -8.29 -3.35 -2.64
C VAL A 138 -8.85 -2.55 -1.46
N GLN A 139 -8.17 -2.54 -0.32
CA GLN A 139 -8.48 -1.71 0.85
C GLN A 139 -8.31 -0.22 0.52
N ASP A 140 -7.20 0.13 -0.14
CA ASP A 140 -6.95 1.47 -0.67
C ASP A 140 -8.02 1.89 -1.67
N PHE A 141 -8.37 0.97 -2.59
CA PHE A 141 -9.46 1.19 -3.54
C PHE A 141 -10.81 1.37 -2.85
N ALA A 142 -11.12 0.58 -1.82
CA ALA A 142 -12.34 0.71 -1.03
C ALA A 142 -12.42 2.09 -0.36
N TYR A 143 -11.30 2.62 0.13
CA TYR A 143 -11.26 3.97 0.65
C TYR A 143 -11.41 5.04 -0.45
N LEU A 144 -10.83 4.83 -1.63
CA LEU A 144 -11.07 5.70 -2.78
C LEU A 144 -12.54 5.71 -3.21
N LEU A 145 -13.24 4.57 -3.13
CA LEU A 145 -14.71 4.50 -3.30
C LEU A 145 -15.42 5.33 -2.24
N PHE A 146 -14.99 5.23 -0.98
CA PHE A 146 -15.58 5.99 0.13
C PHE A 146 -15.44 7.50 -0.07
N LEU A 147 -14.28 7.99 -0.51
CA LEU A 147 -14.05 9.41 -0.77
C LEU A 147 -14.91 9.94 -1.92
N ASN A 148 -15.22 9.09 -2.89
CA ASN A 148 -16.04 9.44 -4.06
C ASN A 148 -17.54 9.15 -3.87
N ALA A 149 -17.95 8.62 -2.72
CA ALA A 149 -19.31 8.20 -2.44
C ALA A 149 -20.26 9.41 -2.39
N LYS A 150 -21.33 9.39 -3.18
CA LYS A 150 -22.31 10.49 -3.24
C LYS A 150 -23.40 10.38 -2.18
N ASN A 151 -23.65 9.17 -1.70
CA ASN A 151 -24.75 8.87 -0.79
C ASN A 151 -24.35 7.82 0.26
N LYS A 152 -25.24 7.58 1.23
CA LYS A 152 -25.02 6.62 2.32
C LYS A 152 -24.88 5.18 1.83
N SER A 153 -25.54 4.82 0.72
CA SER A 153 -25.45 3.49 0.12
C SER A 153 -24.06 3.24 -0.46
N ASP A 154 -23.51 4.19 -1.23
CA ASP A 154 -22.16 4.12 -1.80
C ASP A 154 -21.10 3.94 -0.69
N ARG A 155 -21.23 4.70 0.42
CA ARG A 155 -20.34 4.56 1.59
C ARG A 155 -20.45 3.19 2.24
N LYS A 156 -21.64 2.59 2.25
CA LYS A 156 -21.85 1.24 2.78
C LYS A 156 -21.18 0.19 1.89
N ILE A 157 -21.23 0.35 0.57
CA ILE A 157 -20.53 -0.54 -0.38
C ILE A 157 -19.02 -0.46 -0.16
N ALA A 158 -18.45 0.75 -0.08
CA ALA A 158 -17.03 0.95 0.19
C ALA A 158 -16.58 0.26 1.50
N ARG A 159 -17.32 0.46 2.59
CA ARG A 159 -17.05 -0.21 3.88
C ARG A 159 -17.17 -1.72 3.81
N SER A 160 -18.15 -2.23 3.06
CA SER A 160 -18.33 -3.67 2.87
C SER A 160 -17.19 -4.27 2.06
N LEU A 161 -16.72 -3.59 1.01
CA LEU A 161 -15.57 -4.01 0.23
C LEU A 161 -14.33 -4.10 1.12
N TYR A 162 -14.03 -3.05 1.87
CA TYR A 162 -12.92 -3.07 2.83
C TYR A 162 -13.03 -4.24 3.82
N LYS A 163 -14.21 -4.44 4.42
CA LYS A 163 -14.45 -5.51 5.41
C LYS A 163 -14.14 -6.90 4.87
N VAL A 164 -14.55 -7.19 3.63
CA VAL A 164 -14.30 -8.49 2.98
C VAL A 164 -12.80 -8.77 2.84
N PHE A 165 -12.03 -7.76 2.43
CA PHE A 165 -10.59 -7.92 2.19
C PHE A 165 -9.73 -7.77 3.45
N ALA A 166 -10.21 -7.03 4.45
CA ALA A 166 -9.58 -6.94 5.77
C ALA A 166 -9.93 -8.12 6.70
N ARG A 167 -10.79 -9.06 6.27
CA ARG A 167 -11.16 -10.29 6.99
C ARG A 167 -11.62 -10.08 8.43
N ASP A 168 -12.30 -8.97 8.70
CA ASP A 168 -12.72 -8.55 10.05
C ASP A 168 -11.59 -8.30 11.06
N GLU A 169 -10.33 -8.34 10.63
CA GLU A 169 -9.17 -8.10 11.49
C GLU A 169 -9.07 -6.62 11.87
N HIS A 170 -9.49 -5.71 10.99
CA HIS A 170 -9.34 -4.25 11.15
C HIS A 170 -10.62 -3.47 10.85
N PRO A 171 -11.09 -2.61 11.77
CA PRO A 171 -12.21 -1.71 11.49
C PRO A 171 -11.86 -0.65 10.43
N PHE A 172 -12.73 -0.49 9.43
CA PHE A 172 -12.62 0.55 8.40
C PHE A 172 -12.46 1.97 8.98
N GLU A 173 -13.05 2.23 10.14
CA GLU A 173 -13.03 3.55 10.76
C GLU A 173 -11.60 3.99 11.15
N TYR A 174 -10.76 3.06 11.61
CA TYR A 174 -9.36 3.36 11.92
C TYR A 174 -8.55 3.63 10.66
N PHE A 175 -8.78 2.86 9.59
CA PHE A 175 -8.18 3.12 8.29
C PHE A 175 -8.59 4.50 7.75
N ARG A 176 -9.89 4.83 7.80
CA ARG A 176 -10.41 6.15 7.40
C ARG A 176 -9.72 7.29 8.13
N ILE A 177 -9.61 7.19 9.46
CA ILE A 177 -8.96 8.20 10.30
C ILE A 177 -7.48 8.36 9.93
N TYR A 178 -6.77 7.24 9.76
CA TYR A 178 -5.37 7.26 9.33
C TYR A 178 -5.21 7.97 7.99
N MET A 179 -6.07 7.65 7.02
CA MET A 179 -6.02 8.23 5.68
C MET A 179 -6.31 9.74 5.66
N GLU A 180 -7.33 10.19 6.40
CA GLU A 180 -7.67 11.62 6.51
C GLU A 180 -6.51 12.45 7.07
N ARG A 181 -5.74 11.87 8.01
CA ARG A 181 -4.57 12.51 8.62
C ARG A 181 -3.36 12.56 7.67
N ASN A 182 -3.32 11.71 6.65
CA ASN A 182 -2.31 11.71 5.60
C ASN A 182 -2.79 12.44 4.34
N ASN A 183 -3.63 13.47 4.50
CA ASN A 183 -4.21 14.27 3.42
C ASN A 183 -4.98 13.45 2.37
N ASN A 184 -5.51 12.28 2.78
CA ASN A 184 -6.13 11.30 1.91
C ASN A 184 -5.21 10.75 0.80
N ASP A 185 -3.89 10.90 0.91
CA ASP A 185 -2.96 10.32 -0.06
C ASP A 185 -2.95 8.81 0.09
N ILE A 186 -3.25 8.11 -1.00
CA ILE A 186 -3.34 6.66 -1.03
C ILE A 186 -1.97 6.07 -0.68
N PRO A 187 -1.83 5.25 0.38
CA PRO A 187 -0.55 4.83 0.88
C PRO A 187 0.08 3.88 -0.14
N ARG A 188 1.13 4.35 -0.80
CA ARG A 188 1.71 3.65 -1.95
C ARG A 188 2.65 2.53 -1.55
N PHE A 189 2.64 2.06 -0.31
CA PHE A 189 3.57 1.05 0.19
C PHE A 189 2.83 0.05 1.06
N ILE A 190 3.10 -1.24 0.85
CA ILE A 190 2.79 -2.27 1.84
C ILE A 190 3.94 -2.26 2.86
N GLU A 191 3.79 -1.57 3.98
CA GLU A 191 4.28 -2.16 5.22
C GLU A 191 3.04 -2.85 5.76
N PHE A 192 3.11 -4.16 6.00
CA PHE A 192 1.99 -5.00 6.48
C PHE A 192 0.90 -4.13 7.08
N GLU A 193 -0.20 -3.92 6.35
CA GLU A 193 -1.27 -3.00 6.77
C GLU A 193 -1.77 -3.43 8.17
N ASN A 194 -1.73 -4.74 8.43
CA ASN A 194 -1.82 -5.37 9.74
C ASN A 194 -0.86 -4.78 10.78
N ASN A 195 0.44 -4.65 10.50
CA ASN A 195 1.38 -4.01 11.43
C ASN A 195 1.07 -2.52 11.63
N ARG A 196 0.66 -1.77 10.60
CA ARG A 196 0.32 -0.33 10.76
C ARG A 196 -0.90 -0.13 11.66
N ILE A 197 -1.97 -0.90 11.43
CA ILE A 197 -3.22 -0.80 12.18
C ILE A 197 -3.09 -1.48 13.55
N GLN A 198 -2.43 -2.63 13.66
CA GLN A 198 -2.12 -3.27 14.96
C GLN A 198 -1.24 -2.38 15.82
N ASN A 199 -0.19 -1.76 15.27
CA ASN A 199 0.65 -0.87 16.06
C ASN A 199 -0.12 0.36 16.54
N PHE A 200 -1.02 0.92 15.72
CA PHE A 200 -1.89 2.03 16.15
C PHE A 200 -2.91 1.59 17.21
N ALA A 201 -3.59 0.46 17.00
CA ALA A 201 -4.57 -0.08 17.95
C ALA A 201 -3.91 -0.48 19.28
N GLN A 202 -2.75 -1.13 19.25
CA GLN A 202 -1.96 -1.46 20.44
C GLN A 202 -1.47 -0.20 21.16
N LEU A 203 -1.13 0.86 20.43
CA LEU A 203 -0.74 2.13 21.01
C LEU A 203 -1.91 2.80 21.74
N VAL A 204 -3.08 2.88 21.09
CA VAL A 204 -4.31 3.42 21.69
C VAL A 204 -4.71 2.59 22.91
N GLN A 205 -4.69 1.25 22.80
CA GLN A 205 -5.02 0.36 23.90
C GLN A 205 -4.05 0.51 25.07
N GLY A 206 -2.74 0.59 24.80
CA GLY A 206 -1.76 0.81 25.87
C GLY A 206 -1.94 2.14 26.60
N TYR A 207 -2.45 3.17 25.91
CA TYR A 207 -2.80 4.44 26.55
C TYR A 207 -4.09 4.36 27.38
N ILE A 208 -5.10 3.64 26.88
CA ILE A 208 -6.32 3.35 27.63
C ILE A 208 -5.96 2.58 28.92
N ASP A 209 -5.11 1.56 28.80
CA ASP A 209 -4.67 0.72 29.92
C ASP A 209 -3.84 1.51 30.92
N TYR A 210 -2.97 2.42 30.47
CA TYR A 210 -2.14 3.25 31.35
C TYR A 210 -2.97 4.28 32.13
N TYR A 211 -3.96 4.89 31.48
CA TYR A 211 -4.83 5.89 32.10
C TYR A 211 -6.10 5.29 32.72
N ILE A 212 -6.16 3.96 32.90
CA ILE A 212 -7.36 3.26 33.37
C ILE A 212 -7.82 3.69 34.77
N ASP A 213 -6.89 4.14 35.61
CA ASP A 213 -7.13 4.64 36.97
C ASP A 213 -7.36 6.17 37.02
N ALA A 214 -7.20 6.87 35.88
CA ALA A 214 -7.47 8.29 35.77
C ALA A 214 -8.93 8.48 35.30
N GLU A 215 -9.72 9.26 36.06
CA GLU A 215 -11.19 9.26 35.96
C GLU A 215 -11.81 9.59 34.60
N TYR A 216 -11.08 10.10 33.61
CA TYR A 216 -11.65 10.43 32.29
C TYR A 216 -10.62 10.35 31.16
N TYR A 217 -10.65 9.26 30.39
CA TYR A 217 -10.16 9.28 29.01
C TYR A 217 -11.07 8.46 28.10
N ASN A 218 -11.63 9.13 27.09
CA ASN A 218 -12.32 8.47 25.99
C ASN A 218 -11.28 8.01 24.96
N SER A 219 -11.43 6.81 24.35
CA SER A 219 -10.53 6.32 23.31
C SER A 219 -10.33 7.36 22.19
N LYS A 220 -11.39 8.13 21.88
CA LYS A 220 -11.35 9.20 20.88
C LYS A 220 -10.44 10.38 21.24
N GLU A 221 -10.30 10.70 22.53
CA GLU A 221 -9.42 11.78 23.01
C GLU A 221 -7.96 11.33 22.95
N ILE A 222 -7.68 10.09 23.36
CA ILE A 222 -6.36 9.46 23.23
C ILE A 222 -5.96 9.38 21.75
N GLU A 223 -6.87 8.92 20.88
CA GLU A 223 -6.66 8.90 19.44
C GLU A 223 -6.40 10.28 18.84
N TYR A 224 -7.05 11.33 19.38
CA TYR A 224 -6.87 12.72 18.97
C TYR A 224 -5.49 13.24 19.40
N GLU A 225 -5.06 13.03 20.64
CA GLU A 225 -3.77 13.53 21.11
C GLU A 225 -2.57 12.83 20.47
N ILE A 226 -2.61 11.49 20.31
CA ILE A 226 -1.57 10.73 19.60
C ILE A 226 -1.32 11.33 18.21
N CYS A 227 -2.40 11.70 17.51
CA CYS A 227 -2.27 12.18 16.15
C CYS A 227 -2.06 13.68 16.01
N ASN A 228 -2.51 14.49 16.97
CA ASN A 228 -2.15 15.91 17.11
C ASN A 228 -0.63 16.04 17.24
N LEU A 229 0.00 15.12 17.97
CA LEU A 229 1.45 15.08 18.12
C LEU A 229 2.16 14.50 16.90
N ALA A 230 1.58 13.52 16.21
CA ALA A 230 2.12 13.04 14.94
C ALA A 230 2.14 14.14 13.86
N SER A 231 1.08 14.94 13.77
CA SER A 231 0.95 16.00 12.76
C SER A 231 1.83 17.22 13.04
N LYS A 232 2.07 17.54 14.32
CA LYS A 232 2.98 18.62 14.74
C LYS A 232 4.46 18.26 14.58
N ASN A 233 4.79 16.98 14.41
CA ASN A 233 6.17 16.49 14.42
C ASN A 233 6.49 15.67 13.14
N ILE A 234 6.40 16.34 11.99
CA ILE A 234 6.59 15.79 10.64
C ILE A 234 7.99 15.17 10.45
N GLY A 235 8.98 15.47 11.31
CA GLY A 235 10.35 14.94 11.26
C GLY A 235 10.56 13.58 11.93
N ASN A 236 9.53 12.99 12.54
CA ASN A 236 9.66 11.76 13.31
C ASN A 236 9.65 10.50 12.44
N CYS A 237 10.48 9.50 12.79
CA CYS A 237 10.45 8.20 12.12
C CYS A 237 9.26 7.36 12.61
N LEU A 238 8.79 6.40 11.80
CA LEU A 238 7.67 5.52 12.17
C LEU A 238 7.87 4.86 13.54
N SER A 239 9.12 4.48 13.87
CA SER A 239 9.47 3.91 15.18
C SER A 239 9.35 4.90 16.35
N CYS A 240 9.52 6.21 16.12
CA CYS A 240 9.27 7.29 17.09
C CYS A 240 7.75 7.40 17.41
N LEU A 241 6.86 7.09 16.45
CA LEU A 241 5.40 7.10 16.63
C LEU A 241 4.84 5.79 17.21
N TYR A 242 5.46 4.66 16.87
CA TYR A 242 5.03 3.31 17.23
C TYR A 242 5.83 2.66 18.38
N SER A 243 6.63 3.44 19.13
CA SER A 243 7.29 2.95 20.35
C SER A 243 6.23 2.52 21.38
N ARG A 244 6.38 1.31 21.93
CA ARG A 244 5.50 0.79 22.98
C ARG A 244 5.55 1.69 24.20
N ILE A 245 4.41 1.86 24.88
CA ILE A 245 4.32 2.61 26.12
C ILE A 245 5.06 1.85 27.22
N ASP A 246 5.94 2.56 27.93
CA ASP A 246 6.55 2.14 29.18
C ASP A 246 6.65 3.34 30.13
N LYS A 247 7.05 3.05 31.37
CA LYS A 247 7.16 4.04 32.46
C LYS A 247 8.04 5.26 32.14
N ASN A 248 8.87 5.22 31.10
CA ASN A 248 9.80 6.28 30.71
C ASN A 248 9.33 7.08 29.48
N ASN A 249 8.25 6.67 28.79
CA ASN A 249 7.79 7.30 27.53
C ASN A 249 6.26 7.52 27.43
N VAL A 250 5.58 7.50 28.58
CA VAL A 250 4.13 7.73 28.74
C VAL A 250 3.69 9.11 28.27
N ASP A 251 4.47 10.15 28.58
CA ASP A 251 4.11 11.51 28.19
C ASP A 251 4.40 11.70 26.71
N TYR A 252 3.32 11.94 25.97
CA TYR A 252 3.33 12.07 24.52
C TYR A 252 4.25 13.20 24.02
N SER A 253 4.58 14.18 24.87
CA SER A 253 5.45 15.33 24.55
C SER A 253 6.95 15.07 24.70
N ILE A 254 7.35 13.97 25.33
CA ILE A 254 8.75 13.62 25.67
C ILE A 254 9.16 12.24 25.15
N ARG A 255 8.40 11.66 24.21
CA ARG A 255 8.67 10.33 23.68
C ARG A 255 10.09 10.20 23.12
N LYS A 256 10.70 9.07 23.44
CA LYS A 256 11.93 8.60 22.81
C LYS A 256 11.64 7.37 21.97
N CYS A 257 12.29 7.25 20.81
CA CYS A 257 12.10 6.06 19.97
C CYS A 257 12.85 4.85 20.53
N LEU A 258 12.72 3.70 19.85
CA LEU A 258 13.40 2.45 20.21
C LEU A 258 14.95 2.57 20.22
N PHE A 259 15.48 3.68 19.73
CA PHE A 259 16.90 4.04 19.72
C PHE A 259 17.24 5.22 20.64
N ASP A 260 16.36 5.55 21.61
CA ASP A 260 16.51 6.64 22.59
C ASP A 260 16.58 8.08 22.04
N TYR A 261 16.27 8.29 20.75
CA TYR A 261 16.21 9.65 20.17
C TYR A 261 14.96 10.38 20.61
N SER A 262 15.11 11.67 20.91
CA SER A 262 13.99 12.55 21.28
C SER A 262 13.14 12.91 20.04
N LEU A 263 11.86 13.21 20.23
CA LEU A 263 11.01 13.79 19.18
C LEU A 263 11.69 15.05 18.59
N ASN A 264 11.73 15.15 17.26
CA ASN A 264 12.41 16.21 16.50
C ASN A 264 13.93 16.29 16.62
N ASP A 265 14.59 15.29 17.20
CA ASP A 265 16.04 15.18 17.11
C ASP A 265 16.45 15.01 15.64
N GLU A 266 17.50 15.72 15.22
CA GLU A 266 18.13 15.55 13.92
C GLU A 266 18.50 14.08 13.67
N GLN A 267 18.80 13.32 14.74
CA GLN A 267 19.02 11.88 14.68
C GLN A 267 17.74 11.05 14.41
N CYS A 268 16.55 11.41 14.93
CA CYS A 268 15.27 10.74 14.57
C CYS A 268 14.89 11.05 13.11
N SER A 269 15.14 12.27 12.62
CA SER A 269 14.96 12.63 11.19
C SER A 269 15.96 11.91 10.29
N ARG A 270 17.22 11.80 10.71
CA ARG A 270 18.25 11.02 10.01
C ARG A 270 17.94 9.54 9.99
N VAL A 271 17.34 8.94 11.03
CA VAL A 271 16.87 7.53 10.94
C VAL A 271 15.68 7.38 10.00
N ARG A 272 14.79 8.38 9.89
CA ARG A 272 13.74 8.35 8.86
C ARG A 272 14.36 8.43 7.47
N GLU A 273 15.31 9.35 7.27
CA GLU A 273 16.05 9.49 6.02
C GLU A 273 16.94 8.29 5.73
N GLU A 274 17.56 7.67 6.73
CA GLU A 274 18.40 6.48 6.62
C GLU A 274 17.57 5.22 6.44
N PHE A 275 16.35 5.14 6.98
CA PHE A 275 15.37 4.10 6.65
C PHE A 275 14.86 4.31 5.23
N THR A 276 14.49 5.53 4.86
CA THR A 276 14.08 5.92 3.50
C THR A 276 15.22 5.73 2.48
N MET A 277 16.47 6.00 2.87
CA MET A 277 17.69 5.86 2.07
C MET A 277 18.20 4.43 2.09
N ARG A 278 18.08 3.65 3.17
CA ARG A 278 18.35 2.19 3.15
C ARG A 278 17.29 1.45 2.33
N ILE A 279 16.10 2.03 2.17
CA ILE A 279 15.07 1.57 1.22
C ILE A 279 15.36 2.06 -0.22
N ARG A 280 16.00 3.22 -0.42
CA ARG A 280 16.31 3.79 -1.75
C ARG A 280 17.70 3.46 -2.31
N ASN A 281 18.69 3.16 -1.46
CA ASN A 281 20.10 2.89 -1.79
C ASN A 281 20.48 1.41 -1.56
N ARG A 282 19.50 0.51 -1.49
CA ARG A 282 19.70 -0.94 -1.59
C ARG A 282 18.89 -1.46 -2.77
#